data_AF-A0A938QJQ7-F1
#
_entry.id   AF-A0A938QJQ7-F1
#
_cell.length_a   1.000
_cell.length_b   1.000
_cell.length_c   1.000
_cell.angle_alpha   90.00
_cell.angle_beta   90.00
_cell.angle_gamma   90.00
#
_symmetry.space_group_name_H-M   'P 1'
#
loop_
_entity.id
_entity.type
_entity.pdbx_description
1 polymer ?
#
loop_
_entity_poly.entity_id
_entity_poly.type
_entity_poly.pdbx_seq_one_letter_code
_entity_poly.pdbx_strand_id
1 'polypeptide(L)'
;MFRKIFNRATVFYGLLALSFFLLIPGLTTSQVQAQSPQAKPKITLSGGPGDSMATAIVIKGAPNSMAGIDAEYYYLSKKFGRPNLDWKLKKQSVQSQGGRHYDLMEIELKDGSQKKIFFDITEFYGKL
;
A
#
# COMPACT_ATOMS: atom_id res chain seq x y z
N MET A 1 -10.22 37.17 8.83
CA MET A 1 -8.79 37.08 9.15
C MET A 1 -8.33 35.66 8.86
N PHE A 2 -7.75 35.37 7.69
CA PHE A 2 -6.88 34.22 7.41
C PHE A 2 -6.27 34.43 6.01
N ARG A 3 -5.02 34.87 5.97
CA ARG A 3 -4.16 34.92 4.77
C ARG A 3 -3.17 33.76 4.85
N LYS A 4 -3.12 32.91 3.82
CA LYS A 4 -1.99 32.04 3.46
C LYS A 4 -2.05 31.90 1.94
N ILE A 5 -1.49 32.82 1.16
CA ILE A 5 -0.09 32.87 0.69
C ILE A 5 0.41 31.49 0.26
N PHE A 6 0.20 31.16 -1.01
CA PHE A 6 0.88 30.07 -1.70
C PHE A 6 2.13 30.66 -2.36
N ASN A 7 3.30 30.36 -1.81
CA ASN A 7 4.58 30.83 -2.32
C ASN A 7 4.93 30.10 -3.61
N ARG A 8 5.19 30.89 -4.66
CA ARG A 8 5.91 30.51 -5.86
C ARG A 8 7.38 30.24 -5.51
N ALA A 9 7.94 29.16 -6.01
CA ALA A 9 9.38 29.00 -6.12
C ALA A 9 9.71 28.52 -7.54
N THR A 10 9.84 29.49 -8.43
CA THR A 10 10.62 29.39 -9.66
C THR A 10 12.08 29.20 -9.26
N VAL A 11 12.75 28.16 -9.76
CA VAL A 11 14.21 28.04 -9.69
C VAL A 11 14.73 27.97 -11.12
N PHE A 12 15.37 29.06 -11.55
CA PHE A 12 16.24 29.16 -12.71
C PHE A 12 17.66 29.50 -12.21
N TYR A 13 18.63 29.37 -13.12
CA TYR A 13 20.11 29.43 -12.96
C TYR A 13 20.69 28.07 -12.53
N GLY A 14 21.52 27.37 -13.29
CA GLY A 14 22.31 27.74 -14.46
C GLY A 14 23.76 27.29 -14.22
N LEU A 15 24.37 26.52 -15.11
CA LEU A 15 25.82 26.50 -15.30
C LEU A 15 26.19 25.73 -16.57
N LEU A 16 26.79 26.46 -17.50
CA LEU A 16 27.59 25.96 -18.61
C LEU A 16 28.79 25.19 -18.03
N ALA A 17 28.93 23.91 -18.38
CA ALA A 17 30.18 23.19 -18.26
C ALA A 17 30.55 22.64 -19.64
N LEU A 18 31.43 23.37 -20.32
CA LEU A 18 32.15 22.93 -21.50
C LEU A 18 33.36 22.12 -21.01
N SER A 19 33.42 20.80 -21.22
CA SER A 19 34.71 20.08 -21.31
C SER A 19 34.57 18.63 -21.78
N PHE A 20 35.31 18.35 -22.85
CA PHE A 20 35.99 17.09 -23.20
C PHE A 20 35.17 15.83 -23.49
N PHE A 21 34.82 15.69 -24.78
CA PHE A 21 34.73 14.39 -25.44
C PHE A 21 36.12 13.72 -25.41
N LEU A 22 36.29 12.71 -24.56
CA LEU A 22 37.35 11.70 -24.71
C LEU A 22 36.72 10.41 -25.23
N LEU A 23 37.24 10.01 -26.39
CA LEU A 23 36.94 8.81 -27.15
C LEU A 23 37.27 7.57 -26.29
N ILE A 24 36.26 6.81 -25.84
CA ILE A 24 36.45 5.45 -25.32
C ILE A 24 35.93 4.47 -26.38
N PRO A 25 36.79 3.88 -27.24
CA PRO A 25 36.41 2.71 -28.01
C PRO A 25 36.62 1.50 -27.12
N GLY A 26 35.56 1.07 -26.45
CA GLY A 26 35.60 -0.12 -25.60
C GLY A 26 34.22 -0.71 -25.48
N LEU A 27 33.94 -1.72 -26.32
CA LEU A 27 32.85 -2.67 -26.13
C LEU A 27 32.73 -3.01 -24.65
N THR A 28 31.68 -2.51 -24.00
CA THR A 28 31.16 -3.20 -22.82
C THR A 28 29.83 -3.74 -23.25
N THR A 29 29.85 -5.03 -23.56
CA THR A 29 28.70 -5.89 -23.83
C THR A 29 27.57 -5.47 -22.90
N SER A 30 26.41 -5.09 -23.46
CA SER A 30 25.18 -4.93 -22.70
C SER A 30 24.99 -6.17 -21.85
N GLN A 31 25.25 -6.09 -20.55
CA GLN A 31 24.69 -7.05 -19.62
C GLN A 31 23.21 -6.71 -19.54
N VAL A 32 22.46 -7.19 -20.54
CA VAL A 32 21.08 -7.58 -20.32
C VAL A 32 21.18 -8.74 -19.33
N GLN A 33 21.30 -8.41 -18.04
CA GLN A 33 21.02 -9.36 -16.99
C GLN A 33 19.59 -9.81 -17.26
N ALA A 34 19.45 -11.02 -17.76
CA ALA A 34 18.20 -11.74 -17.77
C ALA A 34 17.76 -11.79 -16.30
N GLN A 35 16.89 -10.84 -15.93
CA GLN A 35 16.17 -10.89 -14.69
C GLN A 35 15.41 -12.20 -14.74
N SER A 36 15.88 -13.19 -13.97
CA SER A 36 15.13 -14.41 -13.67
C SER A 36 13.68 -13.97 -13.40
N PRO A 37 12.65 -14.67 -13.92
CA PRO A 37 11.28 -14.29 -13.61
C PRO A 37 11.13 -14.36 -12.09
N GLN A 38 11.17 -13.20 -11.43
CA GLN A 38 10.93 -13.12 -10.01
C GLN A 38 9.51 -13.60 -9.84
N ALA A 39 9.34 -14.72 -9.13
CA ALA A 39 8.03 -15.22 -8.79
C ALA A 39 7.28 -14.06 -8.11
N LYS A 40 6.16 -13.64 -8.71
CA LYS A 40 5.37 -12.54 -8.16
C LYS A 40 5.08 -12.86 -6.70
N PRO A 41 5.32 -11.92 -5.76
CA PRO A 41 5.12 -12.18 -4.34
C PRO A 41 3.68 -12.62 -4.12
N LYS A 42 3.50 -13.79 -3.51
CA LYS A 42 2.18 -14.36 -3.23
C LYS A 42 1.68 -13.77 -1.92
N ILE A 43 0.61 -12.98 -2.00
CA ILE A 43 -0.07 -12.46 -0.82
C ILE A 43 -0.86 -13.60 -0.16
N THR A 44 -0.78 -13.68 1.17
CA THR A 44 -1.52 -14.65 1.97
C THR A 44 -2.31 -13.96 3.07
N LEU A 45 -3.49 -14.53 3.37
CA LEU A 45 -4.41 -14.09 4.41
C LEU A 45 -4.48 -15.21 5.45
N SER A 46 -4.21 -14.88 6.71
CA SER A 46 -4.18 -15.83 7.83
C SER A 46 -4.68 -15.17 9.12
N GLY A 47 -4.50 -15.80 10.28
CA GLY A 47 -4.91 -15.22 11.57
C GLY A 47 -6.33 -15.62 11.98
N GLY A 48 -7.02 -14.71 12.65
CA GLY A 48 -8.34 -14.95 13.25
C GLY A 48 -9.52 -14.38 12.43
N PRO A 49 -10.73 -14.34 13.03
CA PRO A 49 -11.93 -13.81 12.38
C PRO A 49 -11.90 -12.29 12.09
N GLY A 50 -10.98 -11.55 12.71
CA GLY A 50 -10.80 -10.12 12.49
C GLY A 50 -11.74 -9.21 13.28
N ASP A 51 -12.44 -9.69 14.30
CA ASP A 51 -13.37 -8.89 15.12
C ASP A 51 -12.69 -8.08 16.24
N SER A 52 -11.39 -8.31 16.47
CA SER A 52 -10.55 -7.55 17.39
C SER A 52 -9.10 -7.50 16.90
N MET A 53 -8.27 -6.64 17.49
CA MET A 53 -6.82 -6.64 17.20
C MET A 53 -6.15 -7.98 17.53
N ALA A 54 -6.58 -8.68 18.59
CA ALA A 54 -6.00 -9.96 18.99
C ALA A 54 -6.33 -11.08 17.99
N THR A 55 -7.46 -10.96 17.31
CA THR A 55 -7.97 -11.91 16.31
C THR A 55 -7.84 -11.38 14.88
N ALA A 56 -7.02 -10.35 14.66
CA ALA A 56 -6.89 -9.67 13.38
C ALA A 56 -6.53 -10.64 12.24
N ILE A 57 -6.98 -10.31 11.03
CA ILE A 57 -6.61 -11.02 9.80
C ILE A 57 -5.23 -10.54 9.40
N VAL A 58 -4.26 -11.45 9.32
CA VAL A 58 -2.87 -11.13 9.04
C VAL A 58 -2.62 -11.18 7.54
N ILE A 59 -2.16 -10.06 6.97
CA ILE A 59 -1.77 -9.94 5.56
C ILE A 59 -0.26 -10.05 5.45
N LYS A 60 0.20 -11.00 4.64
CA LYS A 60 1.63 -11.31 4.42
C LYS A 60 1.96 -11.36 2.94
N GLY A 61 3.18 -10.97 2.59
CA GLY A 61 3.69 -10.98 1.22
C GLY A 61 3.24 -9.79 0.35
N ALA A 62 2.63 -8.76 0.93
CA ALA A 62 2.25 -7.56 0.20
C ALA A 62 3.51 -6.72 -0.13
N PRO A 63 3.82 -6.48 -1.42
CA PRO A 63 5.02 -5.75 -1.82
C PRO A 63 4.96 -4.25 -1.49
N ASN A 64 3.77 -3.68 -1.43
CA ASN A 64 3.53 -2.26 -1.14
C ASN A 64 2.14 -2.07 -0.52
N SER A 65 1.87 -0.83 -0.09
CA SER A 65 0.59 -0.49 0.53
C SER A 65 -0.61 -0.75 -0.37
N MET A 66 -0.50 -0.47 -1.68
CA MET A 66 -1.61 -0.69 -2.63
C MET A 66 -2.00 -2.17 -2.72
N ALA A 67 -1.03 -3.07 -2.84
CA ALA A 67 -1.27 -4.50 -2.89
C ALA A 67 -1.81 -5.06 -1.56
N GLY A 68 -1.41 -4.47 -0.44
CA GLY A 68 -1.97 -4.78 0.88
C GLY A 68 -3.43 -4.36 1.00
N ILE A 69 -3.76 -3.14 0.59
CA ILE A 69 -5.12 -2.61 0.56
C ILE A 69 -6.02 -3.47 -0.34
N ASP A 70 -5.55 -3.82 -1.54
CA ASP A 70 -6.29 -4.72 -2.44
C ASP A 70 -6.63 -6.06 -1.78
N ALA A 71 -5.74 -6.58 -0.93
CA ALA A 71 -5.97 -7.82 -0.18
C ALA A 71 -7.03 -7.67 0.93
N GLU A 72 -7.11 -6.51 1.59
CA GLU A 72 -8.17 -6.18 2.56
C GLU A 72 -9.55 -6.19 1.87
N TYR A 73 -9.67 -5.43 0.77
CA TYR A 73 -10.92 -5.36 0.00
C TYR A 73 -11.28 -6.70 -0.64
N TYR A 74 -10.29 -7.49 -1.06
CA TYR A 74 -10.49 -8.85 -1.52
C TYR A 74 -11.10 -9.73 -0.43
N TYR A 75 -10.56 -9.68 0.80
CA TYR A 75 -11.11 -10.44 1.93
C TYR A 75 -12.56 -10.04 2.21
N LEU A 76 -12.84 -8.73 2.32
CA LEU A 76 -14.19 -8.25 2.54
C LEU A 76 -15.15 -8.69 1.44
N SER A 77 -14.71 -8.62 0.18
CA SER A 77 -15.55 -9.03 -0.96
C SER A 77 -15.83 -10.53 -0.96
N LYS A 78 -14.84 -11.34 -0.60
CA LYS A 78 -15.02 -12.79 -0.45
C LYS A 78 -15.93 -13.17 0.71
N LYS A 79 -15.86 -12.42 1.81
CA LYS A 79 -16.60 -12.75 3.04
C LYS A 79 -18.03 -12.19 3.05
N PHE A 80 -18.22 -10.98 2.54
CA PHE A 80 -19.47 -10.22 2.68
C PHE A 80 -20.16 -9.92 1.35
N GLY A 81 -19.59 -10.31 0.20
CA GLY A 81 -20.18 -10.10 -1.11
C GLY A 81 -19.70 -8.83 -1.81
N ARG A 82 -20.51 -8.27 -2.71
CA ARG A 82 -20.08 -7.17 -3.59
C ARG A 82 -19.99 -5.83 -2.85
N PRO A 83 -18.89 -5.08 -3.01
CA PRO A 83 -18.77 -3.72 -2.49
C PRO A 83 -19.89 -2.81 -3.03
N ASN A 84 -20.37 -1.90 -2.19
CA ASN A 84 -21.45 -0.95 -2.45
C ASN A 84 -22.84 -1.55 -2.74
N LEU A 85 -22.98 -2.88 -2.67
CA LEU A 85 -24.26 -3.57 -2.83
C LEU A 85 -24.60 -4.47 -1.63
N ASP A 86 -23.68 -5.37 -1.28
CA ASP A 86 -23.87 -6.29 -0.16
C ASP A 86 -23.24 -5.74 1.14
N TRP A 87 -22.25 -4.86 1.00
CA TRP A 87 -21.65 -4.10 2.09
C TRP A 87 -21.13 -2.73 1.64
N LYS A 88 -21.03 -1.78 2.56
CA LYS A 88 -20.48 -0.43 2.35
C LYS A 88 -19.44 -0.10 3.40
N LEU A 89 -18.32 0.47 2.99
CA LEU A 89 -17.35 1.01 3.93
C LEU A 89 -17.92 2.27 4.59
N LYS A 90 -17.94 2.30 5.93
CA LYS A 90 -18.39 3.45 6.73
C LYS A 90 -17.22 4.24 7.27
N LYS A 91 -16.15 3.54 7.67
CA LYS A 91 -14.94 4.14 8.21
C LYS A 91 -13.75 3.22 7.98
N GLN A 92 -12.60 3.82 7.72
CA GLN A 92 -11.30 3.16 7.70
C GLN A 92 -10.34 3.96 8.58
N SER A 93 -9.54 3.30 9.39
CA SER A 93 -8.56 3.97 10.26
C SER A 93 -7.44 3.04 10.67
N VAL A 94 -6.21 3.54 10.61
CA VAL A 94 -5.04 2.84 11.14
C VAL A 94 -4.94 3.02 12.64
N GLN A 95 -4.67 1.93 13.35
CA GLN A 95 -4.44 1.89 14.80
C GLN A 95 -3.10 1.22 15.07
N SER A 96 -2.40 1.64 16.11
CA SER A 96 -1.10 1.08 16.49
C SER A 96 -1.11 0.65 17.94
N GLN A 97 -0.67 -0.58 18.22
CA GLN A 97 -0.59 -1.12 19.57
C GLN A 97 0.54 -2.15 19.65
N GLY A 98 1.44 -1.99 20.63
CA GLY A 98 2.52 -2.95 20.89
C GLY A 98 3.47 -3.18 19.70
N GLY A 99 3.78 -2.12 18.94
CA GLY A 99 4.65 -2.19 17.76
C GLY A 99 4.02 -2.84 16.53
N ARG A 100 2.72 -3.14 16.58
CA ARG A 100 1.93 -3.62 15.43
C ARG A 100 1.04 -2.51 14.91
N HIS A 101 0.78 -2.56 13.61
CA HIS A 101 -0.12 -1.65 12.91
C HIS A 101 -1.31 -2.45 12.39
N TYR A 102 -2.50 -1.92 12.66
CA TYR A 102 -3.76 -2.54 12.27
C TYR A 102 -4.57 -1.57 11.44
N ASP A 103 -5.18 -2.03 10.36
CA ASP A 103 -6.25 -1.29 9.72
C ASP A 103 -7.61 -1.76 10.26
N LEU A 104 -8.41 -0.80 10.73
CA LEU A 104 -9.79 -1.04 11.15
C LEU A 104 -10.71 -0.56 10.02
N MET A 105 -11.45 -1.49 9.44
CA MET A 105 -12.54 -1.21 8.52
C MET A 105 -13.89 -1.45 9.21
N GLU A 106 -14.68 -0.39 9.36
CA GLU A 106 -16.07 -0.47 9.79
C GLU A 106 -16.96 -0.51 8.56
N ILE A 107 -17.71 -1.61 8.36
CA ILE A 107 -18.61 -1.80 7.24
C ILE A 107 -20.06 -1.92 7.70
N GLU A 108 -20.99 -1.51 6.84
CA GLU A 108 -22.43 -1.73 6.98
C GLU A 108 -22.86 -2.77 5.95
N LEU A 109 -23.51 -3.83 6.41
CA LEU A 109 -24.05 -4.89 5.56
C LEU A 109 -25.42 -4.51 5.00
N LYS A 110 -25.89 -5.23 3.98
CA LYS A 110 -27.20 -4.99 3.35
C LYS A 110 -28.39 -5.04 4.31
N ASP A 111 -28.28 -5.81 5.39
CA ASP A 111 -29.31 -5.89 6.44
C ASP A 111 -29.26 -4.71 7.44
N GLY A 112 -28.32 -3.77 7.24
CA GLY A 112 -28.10 -2.61 8.11
C GLY A 112 -27.18 -2.89 9.31
N SER A 113 -26.78 -4.14 9.53
CA SER A 113 -25.85 -4.46 10.62
C SER A 113 -24.44 -3.93 10.34
N GLN A 114 -23.73 -3.55 11.40
CA GLN A 114 -22.36 -3.05 11.29
C GLN A 114 -21.35 -4.10 11.76
N LYS A 115 -20.21 -4.17 11.07
CA LYS A 115 -19.08 -5.05 11.40
C LYS A 115 -17.81 -4.21 11.51
N LYS A 116 -16.97 -4.55 12.48
CA LYS A 116 -15.59 -4.05 12.60
C LYS A 116 -14.65 -5.17 12.21
N ILE A 117 -13.77 -4.89 11.25
CA ILE A 117 -12.80 -5.86 10.75
C ILE A 117 -11.41 -5.25 10.94
N PHE A 118 -10.56 -5.97 11.65
CA PHE A 118 -9.18 -5.62 11.92
C PHE A 118 -8.26 -6.46 11.03
N PHE A 119 -7.41 -5.79 10.27
CA PHE A 119 -6.32 -6.39 9.52
C PHE A 119 -4.99 -6.04 10.18
N ASP A 120 -4.13 -7.03 10.41
CA ASP A 120 -2.74 -6.76 10.75
C ASP A 120 -1.97 -6.45 9.48
N ILE A 121 -1.60 -5.18 9.34
CA ILE A 121 -0.91 -4.60 8.20
C ILE A 121 0.57 -4.33 8.49
N THR A 122 1.07 -4.77 9.65
CA THR A 122 2.42 -4.46 10.16
C THR A 122 3.50 -4.70 9.13
N GLU A 123 3.38 -5.77 8.33
CA GLU A 123 4.40 -6.11 7.35
C GLU A 123 4.54 -5.09 6.21
N PHE A 124 3.45 -4.46 5.78
CA PHE A 124 3.47 -3.56 4.62
C PHE A 124 3.21 -2.10 4.98
N TYR A 125 2.91 -1.80 6.24
CA TYR A 125 2.70 -0.44 6.71
C TYR A 125 3.90 0.46 6.35
N GLY A 126 3.62 1.56 5.62
CA GLY A 126 4.63 2.52 5.19
C GLY A 126 5.43 2.14 3.94
N LYS A 127 5.18 0.98 3.31
CA LYS A 127 5.82 0.62 2.03
C LYS A 127 5.19 1.39 0.87
N LEU A 128 6.04 2.00 0.03
CA LEU A 128 5.69 2.68 -1.21
C LEU A 128 5.57 1.71 -2.38
#